data_AF-A0A166LI07-F1
#
_entry.id   AF-A0A166LI07-F1
#
_cell.length_a   1.000
_cell.length_b   1.000
_cell.length_c   1.000
_cell.angle_alpha   90.00
_cell.angle_beta   90.00
_cell.angle_gamma   90.00
#
_symmetry.space_group_name_H-M   'P 1'
#
loop_
_entity.id
_entity.type
_entity.pdbx_description
1 polymer ?
#
loop_
_entity_poly.entity_id
_entity_poly.type
_entity_poly.pdbx_seq_one_letter_code
_entity_poly.pdbx_strand_id
1 'polypeptide(L)' 'MRVFYLPPYSPDFNPIEEGFSAMKAWIRSNRDYVRAEMTGELTCDPYTMLWEAVFSSITAAKAEGWFRDCGYIV' A
#
# COMPACT_ATOMS: atom_id res chain seq x y z
N MET A 1 -11.20 -2.63 -22.55
CA MET A 1 -10.48 -3.14 -21.38
C MET A 1 -9.37 -4.06 -21.88
N ARG A 2 -8.10 -3.84 -21.50
CA ARG A 2 -6.99 -4.74 -21.84
C ARG A 2 -6.59 -5.48 -20.56
N VAL A 3 -6.42 -6.79 -20.65
CA VAL A 3 -5.96 -7.64 -19.54
C VAL A 3 -4.51 -8.02 -19.80
N PHE A 4 -3.66 -7.87 -18.79
CA PHE A 4 -2.29 -8.39 -18.80
C PHE A 4 -2.26 -9.65 -17.95
N TYR A 5 -1.87 -10.77 -18.56
CA TYR A 5 -1.77 -12.04 -17.86
C TYR A 5 -0.41 -12.15 -17.18
N LEU A 6 -0.42 -12.51 -15.90
CA LEU A 6 0.78 -12.81 -15.14
C LEU A 6 0.98 -14.33 -15.05
N PRO A 7 2.23 -14.83 -15.10
CA PRO A 7 2.50 -16.21 -14.76
C PRO A 7 2.09 -16.50 -13.30
N PRO A 8 1.74 -17.75 -12.97
CA PRO A 8 1.44 -18.14 -11.59
C PRO A 8 2.58 -17.77 -10.63
N TYR A 9 2.24 -17.34 -9.42
CA TYR A 9 3.20 -17.01 -8.35
C TYR A 9 4.28 -15.99 -8.76
N SER A 10 3.93 -15.01 -9.59
CA SER A 10 4.83 -13.93 -10.03
C SER A 10 4.48 -12.59 -9.39
N PRO A 11 4.63 -12.44 -8.05
CA PRO A 11 4.35 -11.17 -7.36
C PRO A 11 5.28 -10.04 -7.85
N ASP A 12 6.48 -10.39 -8.32
CA ASP A 12 7.48 -9.44 -8.85
C ASP A 12 6.98 -8.68 -10.08
N PHE A 13 5.95 -9.20 -10.78
CA PHE A 13 5.31 -8.52 -11.91
C PHE A 13 4.03 -7.78 -11.53
N ASN A 14 3.71 -7.66 -10.24
CA ASN A 14 2.49 -7.01 -9.76
C ASN A 14 2.82 -5.81 -8.84
N PRO A 15 2.75 -4.56 -9.33
CA PRO A 15 3.20 -3.38 -8.58
C PRO A 15 2.36 -3.09 -7.32
N ILE A 16 1.19 -3.71 -7.17
CA ILE A 16 0.40 -3.57 -5.93
C ILE A 16 1.10 -4.20 -4.72
N GLU A 17 1.99 -5.17 -4.92
CA GLU A 17 2.72 -5.84 -3.84
C GLU A 17 3.66 -4.87 -3.11
N GLU A 18 4.36 -4.02 -3.86
CA GLU A 18 5.18 -2.94 -3.31
C GLU A 18 4.32 -1.86 -2.63
N GLY A 19 3.16 -1.54 -3.20
CA GLY A 19 2.17 -0.66 -2.58
C GLY A 19 1.70 -1.16 -1.22
N PHE A 20 1.35 -2.45 -1.10
CA PHE A 20 1.02 -3.05 0.18
C PHE A 20 2.22 -3.11 1.13
N SER A 21 3.43 -3.34 0.63
CA SER A 21 4.64 -3.29 1.43
C SER A 21 4.84 -1.90 2.07
N ALA A 22 4.69 -0.83 1.27
CA ALA A 22 4.79 0.56 1.71
C ALA A 22 3.71 0.92 2.74
N MET A 23 2.45 0.53 2.50
CA MET A 23 1.36 0.75 3.45
C MET A 23 1.63 0.03 4.78
N LYS A 24 2.07 -1.23 4.74
CA LYS A 24 2.44 -1.99 5.95
C LYS A 24 3.62 -1.34 6.69
N ALA A 25 4.59 -0.77 5.97
CA ALA A 25 5.72 -0.06 6.59
C ALA A 25 5.25 1.22 7.30
N TRP A 26 4.32 1.97 6.70
CA TRP A 26 3.71 3.13 7.33
C TRP A 26 2.94 2.74 8.60
N ILE A 27 2.12 1.69 8.55
CA ILE A 27 1.38 1.18 9.72
C ILE A 27 2.33 0.78 10.86
N ARG A 28 3.43 0.10 10.55
CA ARG A 28 4.45 -0.28 11.54
C ARG A 28 5.15 0.93 12.16
N SER A 29 5.38 1.96 11.36
CA SER A 29 6.01 3.20 11.83
C SER A 29 5.08 4.05 12.70
N ASN A 30 3.76 3.97 12.44
CA ASN A 30 2.71 4.68 13.19
C ASN A 30 2.00 3.77 14.19
N ARG A 31 2.71 2.79 14.75
CA ARG A 31 2.15 1.69 15.54
C ARG A 31 1.25 2.14 16.69
N ASP A 32 1.63 3.18 17.41
CA ASP A 32 0.88 3.64 18.59
C ASP A 32 -0.44 4.31 18.18
N TYR A 33 -0.41 5.12 17.12
CA TYR A 33 -1.62 5.68 16.50
C TYR A 33 -2.55 4.56 16.02
N VAL A 34 -2.04 3.61 15.23
CA VAL A 34 -2.83 2.48 14.72
C VAL A 34 -3.44 1.66 15.86
N ARG A 35 -2.73 1.47 16.98
CA ARG A 35 -3.25 0.75 18.14
C ARG A 35 -4.37 1.52 18.84
N ALA A 36 -4.26 2.84 18.95
CA ALA A 36 -5.31 3.68 19.51
C ALA A 36 -6.59 3.59 18.68
N GLU A 37 -6.48 3.62 17.35
CA GLU A 37 -7.64 3.51 16.45
C GLU A 37 -8.29 2.11 16.44
N MET A 38 -7.62 1.11 17.01
CA MET A 38 -8.09 -0.27 17.08
C MET A 38 -8.70 -0.64 18.44
N THR A 39 -8.86 0.31 19.38
CA THR A 39 -9.45 0.03 20.71
C THR A 39 -10.96 -0.17 20.65
N GLY A 40 -11.63 0.35 19.61
CA GLY A 40 -13.08 0.27 19.43
C GLY A 40 -13.87 1.30 20.25
N GLU A 41 -13.20 2.34 20.76
CA GLU A 41 -13.84 3.48 21.39
C GLU A 41 -14.67 4.29 20.38
N LEU A 42 -15.65 5.06 20.87
CA LEU A 42 -16.57 5.83 20.01
C LEU A 42 -15.84 6.85 19.11
N THR A 43 -14.66 7.32 19.53
CA THR A 43 -13.84 8.28 18.79
C THR A 43 -12.93 7.64 17.75
N CYS A 44 -12.80 6.31 17.72
CA CYS A 44 -11.94 5.62 16.76
C CYS A 44 -12.49 5.71 15.34
N ASP A 45 -11.61 5.92 14.37
CA ASP A 45 -11.88 5.84 12.94
C ASP A 45 -10.75 5.10 12.21
N PRO A 46 -10.75 3.75 12.28
CA PRO A 46 -9.72 2.94 11.62
C PRO A 46 -9.78 3.05 10.09
N TYR A 47 -10.91 3.46 9.49
CA TYR A 47 -11.00 3.62 8.04
C TYR A 47 -10.26 4.87 7.58
N THR A 48 -10.43 6.00 8.29
CA THR A 48 -9.66 7.22 8.02
C THR A 48 -8.17 6.99 8.24
N MET A 49 -7.79 6.26 9.30
CA MET A 49 -6.39 5.84 9.52
C MET A 49 -5.82 5.04 8.35
N LEU A 50 -6.59 4.10 7.79
CA LEU A 50 -6.17 3.33 6.62
C LEU A 50 -6.05 4.21 5.37
N TRP A 51 -6.94 5.18 5.17
CA TRP A 51 -6.82 6.17 4.10
C TRP A 51 -5.56 7.00 4.25
N GLU A 52 -5.24 7.45 5.45
CA GLU A 52 -4.01 8.18 5.74
C GLU A 52 -2.78 7.32 5.43
N ALA A 53 -2.79 6.03 5.81
CA ALA A 53 -1.73 5.08 5.47
C ALA A 53 -1.54 4.97 3.95
N VAL A 54 -2.62 4.82 3.19
CA VAL A 54 -2.59 4.73 1.72
C VAL A 54 -2.02 6.00 1.10
N PHE A 55 -2.62 7.16 1.39
CA PHE A 55 -2.24 8.42 0.74
C PHE A 55 -0.86 8.94 1.18
N SER A 56 -0.41 8.60 2.39
CA SER A 56 0.93 8.97 2.86
C SER A 56 2.03 8.03 2.34
N SER A 57 1.71 6.75 2.13
CA SER A 57 2.71 5.75 1.74
C SER A 57 2.84 5.55 0.23
N ILE A 58 1.75 5.72 -0.53
CA ILE A 58 1.67 5.46 -1.97
C ILE A 58 1.59 6.80 -2.71
N THR A 59 2.74 7.32 -3.13
CA THR A 59 2.84 8.54 -3.92
C THR A 59 2.96 8.23 -5.40
N ALA A 60 2.64 9.19 -6.28
CA ALA A 60 2.79 9.01 -7.73
C ALA A 60 4.23 8.62 -8.14
N ALA A 61 5.24 9.25 -7.53
CA ALA A 61 6.64 8.93 -7.79
C ALA A 61 7.02 7.49 -7.37
N LYS A 62 6.48 7.02 -6.25
CA LYS A 62 6.66 5.63 -5.81
C LYS A 62 5.96 4.65 -6.75
N ALA A 63 4.71 4.94 -7.11
CA ALA A 63 3.95 4.11 -8.05
C ALA A 63 4.70 3.98 -9.39
N GLU A 64 5.19 5.06 -9.96
CA GLU A 64 6.02 5.02 -11.17
C GLU A 64 7.27 4.15 -10.99
N GLY A 65 7.95 4.30 -9.85
CA GLY A 65 9.09 3.46 -9.48
C GLY A 65 8.75 1.96 -9.45
N TRP A 66 7.60 1.60 -8.89
CA TRP A 66 7.14 0.21 -8.79
C TRP A 66 6.76 -0.39 -10.14
N PHE A 67 6.10 0.40 -11.00
CA PHE A 67 5.85 -0.05 -12.37
C PHE A 67 7.15 -0.23 -13.18
N ARG A 68 8.20 0.56 -12.89
CA ARG A 68 9.53 0.37 -13.47
C ARG A 68 10.21 -0.90 -12.91
N ASP A 69 10.12 -1.16 -11.61
CA ASP A 69 10.68 -2.37 -10.99
C ASP A 69 10.04 -3.65 -11.54
N CYS A 70 8.72 -3.62 -11.77
CA CYS A 70 7.99 -4.70 -12.45
C CYS A 70 8.26 -4.80 -13.97
N GLY A 71 9.04 -3.89 -14.55
CA GLY A 71 9.40 -3.90 -15.98
C GLY A 71 8.36 -3.37 -16.95
N TYR A 72 7.35 -2.61 -16.48
CA TYR A 72 6.31 -2.02 -17.35
C TYR A 72 6.69 -0.64 -17.90
N ILE A 73 7.60 0.06 -17.24
CA ILE A 73 8.10 1.38 -17.64
C ILE A 73 9.61 1.26 -17.85
N VAL A 74 10.10 1.80 -18.97
CA VAL A 74 11.52 1.87 -19.34
C VAL A 74 11.94 3.32 -19.39
#